data_AF-A0A519DGA4-F1
#
_entry.id   AF-A0A519DGA4-F1
#
_cell.length_a   1.000
_cell.length_b   1.000
_cell.length_c   1.000
_cell.angle_alpha   90.00
_cell.angle_beta   90.00
_cell.angle_gamma   90.00
#
_symmetry.space_group_name_H-M   'P 1'
#
loop_
_entity.id
_entity.type
_entity.pdbx_description
1 polymer ?
#
loop_
_entity_poly.entity_id
_entity_poly.type
_entity_poly.pdbx_seq_one_letter_code
_entity_poly.pdbx_strand_id
1 'polypeptide(L)'
;MQDERVFIDQMGRMYRIKHPEPLSEPPSNLRIARTSKPWGVYLRMLGTVIPAFFLMYVLHFLVIGAISLEPGLVLVSGICSAPLVFLILSLHKPRLVHVRLAVSDASGSEAHALPEGGSLRTPMKTKLTRFLVKDDSILDVPPNRQLWGLFAAVVSAGISISILMLTVSEVGGVILFLLLAVPIWFVGFSLPVLAWWGTSNKLLGLPTRRRDAEAWLMAGMASAFPASIFNSLIVPEIIPFEPDQWAYEFLLLAAGAPFCEEIFKAMAVALFLPYITGPKHGFQVGFTVGLGFALIENFQYIGISLLDGALSVSITILVRGIGSIPGHAVWTAISGTAIGWMATDKELKAKLSWKAKSMAISAIDMAEGIGIDTDGDGDLSGFDGFHPTLEEAISKASLEEMDEINPWIILGNDTGVAETGLKLGIEDFSLTYERIPVSQTPRGIQTPKRIPAAIALSIVGHSFWNGSSFLSFYAPTWLGMGEGGATLIMLSWVIFLICSVLLVARGVIRGVNSLE
;
A
#
# COMPACT_ATOMS: atom_id res chain seq x y z
N MET A 1 -18.39 -43.30 22.15
CA MET A 1 -18.86 -44.14 21.02
C MET A 1 -20.13 -43.49 20.50
N GLN A 2 -20.01 -42.56 19.55
CA GLN A 2 -21.14 -41.82 18.97
C GLN A 2 -21.20 -42.15 17.47
N ASP A 3 -22.33 -42.69 17.02
CA ASP A 3 -22.86 -42.74 15.64
C ASP A 3 -21.87 -42.84 14.47
N GLU A 4 -21.07 -43.91 14.42
CA GLU A 4 -20.28 -44.20 13.23
C GLU A 4 -21.06 -45.06 12.24
N ARG A 5 -21.42 -44.50 11.08
CA ARG A 5 -22.15 -45.22 10.02
C ARG A 5 -21.26 -46.31 9.41
N VAL A 6 -21.63 -47.57 9.65
CA VAL A 6 -21.04 -48.75 9.01
C VAL A 6 -21.89 -49.13 7.80
N PHE A 7 -21.28 -49.18 6.62
CA PHE A 7 -21.92 -49.63 5.39
C PHE A 7 -21.57 -51.10 5.14
N ILE A 8 -22.55 -51.94 4.87
CA ILE A 8 -22.35 -53.36 4.55
C ILE A 8 -22.68 -53.56 3.07
N ASP A 9 -21.73 -54.09 2.30
CA ASP A 9 -21.96 -54.35 0.88
C ASP A 9 -22.73 -55.67 0.64
N GLN A 10 -23.07 -55.94 -0.62
CA GLN A 10 -23.79 -57.16 -1.03
C GLN A 10 -23.00 -58.46 -0.76
N MET A 11 -21.69 -58.38 -0.48
CA MET A 11 -20.83 -59.50 -0.14
C MET A 11 -20.62 -59.64 1.37
N GLY A 12 -21.32 -58.84 2.20
CA GLY A 12 -21.20 -58.86 3.66
C GLY A 12 -19.96 -58.16 4.22
N ARG A 13 -19.23 -57.39 3.40
CA ARG A 13 -18.06 -56.63 3.86
C ARG A 13 -18.49 -55.35 4.55
N MET A 14 -17.99 -55.13 5.76
CA MET A 14 -18.26 -53.93 6.56
C MET A 14 -17.24 -52.83 6.24
N TYR A 15 -17.72 -51.67 5.82
CA TYR A 15 -16.94 -50.47 5.54
C TYR A 15 -17.28 -49.40 6.57
N ARG A 16 -16.25 -48.85 7.20
CA ARG A 16 -16.38 -47.70 8.10
C ARG A 16 -16.28 -46.42 7.30
N ILE A 17 -17.34 -45.62 7.28
CA ILE A 17 -17.30 -44.28 6.68
C ILE A 17 -16.57 -43.38 7.67
N LYS A 18 -15.37 -42.93 7.30
CA LYS A 18 -14.64 -41.93 8.07
C LYS A 18 -15.16 -40.54 7.72
N HIS A 19 -15.37 -39.73 8.74
CA HIS A 19 -15.63 -38.30 8.55
C HIS A 19 -14.29 -37.56 8.34
N PRO A 20 -14.30 -36.49 7.52
CA PRO A 20 -13.15 -35.60 7.43
C PRO A 20 -12.84 -34.98 8.79
N GLU A 21 -11.56 -34.89 9.14
CA GLU A 21 -11.11 -34.19 10.35
C GLU A 21 -11.58 -32.72 10.33
N PRO A 22 -12.07 -32.15 11.45
CA PRO A 22 -12.49 -30.75 11.51
C PRO A 22 -11.29 -29.79 11.32
N LEU A 23 -11.60 -28.52 11.06
CA LEU A 23 -10.57 -27.48 11.01
C LEU A 23 -10.04 -27.22 12.42
N SER A 24 -8.71 -27.16 12.56
CA SER A 24 -8.02 -26.73 13.77
C SER A 24 -7.32 -25.39 13.55
N GLU A 25 -6.83 -24.79 14.62
CA GLU A 25 -5.91 -23.66 14.49
C GLU A 25 -4.57 -24.11 13.87
N PRO A 26 -3.94 -23.25 13.04
CA PRO A 26 -2.62 -23.54 12.49
C PRO A 26 -1.56 -23.53 13.60
N PRO A 27 -0.58 -24.45 13.59
CA PRO A 27 0.49 -24.44 14.57
C PRO A 27 1.36 -23.18 14.41
N SER A 28 1.85 -22.63 15.54
CA SER A 28 2.57 -21.36 15.60
C SER A 28 3.86 -21.31 14.78
N ASN A 29 4.45 -22.47 14.50
CA ASN A 29 5.67 -22.62 13.70
C ASN A 29 5.43 -23.00 12.22
N LEU A 30 4.18 -23.02 11.76
CA LEU A 30 3.87 -23.35 10.37
C LEU A 30 4.44 -22.30 9.41
N ARG A 31 5.30 -22.73 8.50
CA ARG A 31 5.82 -21.89 7.41
C ARG A 31 5.38 -22.46 6.06
N ILE A 32 4.73 -21.62 5.26
CA ILE A 32 4.27 -21.97 3.90
C ILE A 32 5.14 -21.22 2.91
N ALA A 33 5.90 -21.95 2.09
CA ALA A 33 6.64 -21.36 0.98
C ALA A 33 5.78 -21.33 -0.29
N ARG A 34 5.95 -20.29 -1.12
CA ARG A 34 5.28 -20.17 -2.41
C ARG A 34 6.28 -19.73 -3.48
N THR A 35 6.02 -20.13 -4.72
CA THR A 35 6.71 -19.59 -5.89
C THR A 35 6.44 -18.09 -6.04
N SER A 36 7.52 -17.31 -6.18
CA SER A 36 7.50 -15.89 -6.52
C SER A 36 6.74 -15.64 -7.84
N LYS A 37 5.87 -14.62 -7.87
CA LYS A 37 5.08 -14.23 -9.06
C LYS A 37 5.00 -12.69 -9.13
N PRO A 38 6.14 -12.01 -9.39
CA PRO A 38 6.26 -10.58 -9.15
C PRO A 38 5.36 -9.74 -10.06
N TRP A 39 5.24 -10.12 -11.34
CA TRP A 39 4.34 -9.46 -12.30
C TRP A 39 2.85 -9.64 -11.98
N GLY A 40 2.50 -10.64 -11.16
CA GLY A 40 1.15 -10.80 -10.64
C GLY A 40 0.76 -9.72 -9.62
N VAL A 41 1.71 -9.02 -9.02
CA VAL A 41 1.43 -7.82 -8.20
C VAL A 41 1.10 -6.64 -9.09
N TYR A 42 1.84 -6.46 -10.18
CA TYR A 42 1.58 -5.38 -11.16
C TYR A 42 0.16 -5.42 -11.73
N LEU A 43 -0.27 -6.58 -12.23
CA LEU A 43 -1.60 -6.72 -12.82
C LEU A 43 -2.72 -6.48 -11.81
N ARG A 44 -2.54 -6.87 -10.54
CA ARG A 44 -3.54 -6.58 -9.50
C ARG A 44 -3.57 -5.10 -9.15
N MET A 45 -2.41 -4.46 -9.00
CA MET A 45 -2.32 -3.02 -8.78
C MET A 45 -3.05 -2.24 -9.89
N LEU A 46 -2.82 -2.60 -11.16
CA LEU A 46 -3.55 -2.02 -12.29
C LEU A 46 -5.05 -2.28 -12.20
N GLY A 47 -5.44 -3.52 -11.89
CA GLY A 47 -6.84 -3.90 -11.68
C GLY A 47 -7.53 -3.08 -10.58
N THR A 48 -6.79 -2.59 -9.59
CA THR A 48 -7.29 -1.74 -8.50
C THR A 48 -7.31 -0.25 -8.86
N VAL A 49 -6.23 0.27 -9.44
CA VAL A 49 -6.10 1.71 -9.76
C VAL A 49 -7.17 2.17 -10.73
N ILE A 50 -7.42 1.40 -11.79
CA ILE A 50 -8.35 1.80 -12.85
C ILE A 50 -9.75 2.04 -12.29
N PRO A 51 -10.39 1.09 -11.60
CA PRO A 51 -11.69 1.35 -11.01
C PRO A 51 -11.65 2.37 -9.87
N ALA A 52 -10.56 2.45 -9.10
CA ALA A 52 -10.43 3.49 -8.06
C ALA A 52 -10.39 4.91 -8.66
N PHE A 53 -9.72 5.10 -9.79
CA PHE A 53 -9.68 6.36 -10.51
C PHE A 53 -11.07 6.78 -11.00
N PHE A 54 -11.77 5.88 -11.70
CA PHE A 54 -13.12 6.17 -12.15
C PHE A 54 -14.09 6.37 -10.98
N LEU A 55 -13.95 5.61 -9.90
CA LEU A 55 -14.76 5.77 -8.70
C LEU A 55 -14.55 7.15 -8.09
N MET A 56 -13.31 7.63 -7.98
CA MET A 56 -13.01 8.97 -7.49
C MET A 56 -13.75 10.05 -8.29
N TYR A 57 -13.69 9.99 -9.62
CA TYR A 57 -14.36 10.97 -10.49
C TYR A 57 -15.89 10.89 -10.41
N VAL A 58 -16.44 9.68 -10.40
CA VAL A 58 -17.89 9.48 -10.26
C VAL A 58 -18.38 10.00 -8.91
N LEU A 59 -17.64 9.75 -7.82
CA LEU A 59 -17.96 10.32 -6.51
C LEU A 59 -17.82 11.84 -6.50
N HIS A 60 -16.85 12.39 -7.23
CA HIS A 60 -16.68 13.84 -7.37
C HIS A 60 -17.88 14.47 -8.07
N PHE A 61 -18.34 13.89 -9.18
CA PHE A 61 -19.56 14.31 -9.87
C PHE A 61 -20.82 14.14 -9.03
N LEU A 62 -20.88 13.11 -8.18
CA LEU A 62 -21.97 12.94 -7.22
C LEU A 62 -22.03 14.14 -6.26
N VAL A 63 -20.90 14.56 -5.71
CA VAL A 63 -20.84 15.73 -4.82
C VAL A 63 -21.19 17.02 -5.57
N ILE A 64 -20.66 17.24 -6.77
CA ILE A 64 -21.02 18.39 -7.61
C ILE A 64 -22.53 18.42 -7.90
N GLY A 65 -23.11 17.27 -8.26
CA GLY A 65 -24.54 17.16 -8.53
C GLY A 65 -25.38 17.44 -7.30
N ALA A 66 -24.94 16.99 -6.12
CA ALA A 66 -25.62 17.28 -4.86
C ALA A 66 -25.57 18.77 -4.51
N ILE A 67 -24.42 19.42 -4.66
CA ILE A 67 -24.24 20.86 -4.41
C ILE A 67 -25.05 21.71 -5.41
N SER A 68 -25.03 21.31 -6.68
CA SER A 68 -25.73 22.01 -7.76
C SER A 68 -27.23 21.70 -7.81
N LEU A 69 -27.73 20.83 -6.91
CA LEU A 69 -29.11 20.35 -6.88
C LEU A 69 -29.57 19.73 -8.22
N GLU A 70 -28.66 19.01 -8.89
CA GLU A 70 -28.89 18.34 -10.18
C GLU A 70 -29.16 16.83 -9.96
N PRO A 71 -30.43 16.41 -9.81
CA PRO A 71 -30.77 15.05 -9.42
C PRO A 71 -30.35 14.01 -10.47
N GLY A 72 -30.31 14.38 -11.75
CA GLY A 72 -29.84 13.51 -12.82
C GLY A 72 -28.37 13.14 -12.66
N LEU A 73 -27.52 14.12 -12.33
CA LEU A 73 -26.10 13.90 -12.11
C LEU A 73 -25.85 13.04 -10.86
N VAL A 74 -26.61 13.28 -9.77
CA VAL A 74 -26.57 12.47 -8.55
C VAL A 74 -26.96 11.02 -8.84
N LEU A 75 -28.08 10.80 -9.55
CA LEU A 75 -28.58 9.46 -9.86
C LEU A 75 -27.59 8.68 -10.73
N VAL A 76 -27.13 9.28 -11.85
CA VAL A 76 -26.17 8.62 -12.76
C VAL A 76 -24.87 8.30 -12.03
N SER A 77 -24.35 9.25 -11.24
CA SER A 77 -23.12 9.03 -10.49
C SER A 77 -23.29 7.95 -9.42
N GLY A 78 -24.41 7.93 -8.71
CA GLY A 78 -24.74 6.88 -7.74
C GLY A 78 -24.76 5.49 -8.39
N ILE A 79 -25.47 5.34 -9.51
CA ILE A 79 -25.56 4.08 -10.25
C ILE A 79 -24.18 3.63 -10.77
N CYS A 80 -23.37 4.54 -11.29
CA CYS A 80 -22.02 4.24 -11.80
C CYS A 80 -21.02 3.89 -10.69
N SER A 81 -21.20 4.40 -9.46
CA SER A 81 -20.30 4.15 -8.34
C SER A 81 -20.40 2.72 -7.79
N ALA A 82 -21.62 2.17 -7.70
CA ALA A 82 -21.87 0.85 -7.13
C ALA A 82 -21.07 -0.31 -7.80
N PRO A 83 -21.05 -0.48 -9.13
CA PRO A 83 -20.27 -1.55 -9.76
C PRO A 83 -18.77 -1.38 -9.58
N LEU A 84 -18.27 -0.13 -9.48
CA LEU A 84 -16.85 0.14 -9.24
C LEU A 84 -16.44 -0.23 -7.82
N VAL A 85 -17.26 0.13 -6.82
CA VAL A 85 -17.07 -0.31 -5.42
C VAL A 85 -17.09 -1.83 -5.34
N PHE A 86 -18.09 -2.48 -5.95
CA PHE A 86 -18.18 -3.94 -5.99
C PHE A 86 -16.93 -4.57 -6.62
N LEU A 87 -16.46 -4.04 -7.75
CA LEU A 87 -15.26 -4.51 -8.43
C LEU A 87 -14.03 -4.39 -7.52
N ILE A 88 -13.80 -3.25 -6.88
CA ILE A 88 -12.66 -3.05 -5.97
C ILE A 88 -12.73 -4.03 -4.80
N LEU A 89 -13.89 -4.19 -4.17
CA LEU A 89 -14.06 -5.15 -3.07
C LEU A 89 -13.84 -6.59 -3.54
N SER A 90 -14.28 -6.94 -4.74
CA SER A 90 -14.09 -8.28 -5.31
C SER A 90 -12.62 -8.63 -5.56
N LEU A 91 -11.81 -7.65 -5.97
CA LEU A 91 -10.38 -7.82 -6.25
C LEU A 91 -9.55 -8.05 -4.98
N HIS A 92 -10.00 -7.53 -3.84
CA HIS A 92 -9.29 -7.59 -2.56
C HIS A 92 -9.88 -8.60 -1.57
N LYS A 93 -10.75 -9.50 -2.03
CA LYS A 93 -11.25 -10.59 -1.20
C LYS A 93 -10.07 -11.40 -0.61
N PRO A 94 -10.08 -11.67 0.71
CA PRO A 94 -9.00 -12.42 1.34
C PRO A 94 -8.93 -13.82 0.74
N ARG A 95 -7.73 -14.22 0.31
CA ARG A 95 -7.49 -15.58 -0.19
C ARG A 95 -7.18 -16.46 1.00
N LEU A 96 -7.98 -17.52 1.15
CA LEU A 96 -7.81 -18.52 2.18
C LEU A 96 -7.17 -19.77 1.55
N VAL A 97 -6.16 -20.31 2.21
CA VAL A 97 -5.45 -21.52 1.81
C VAL A 97 -5.82 -22.61 2.79
N HIS A 98 -6.50 -23.64 2.30
CA HIS A 98 -6.75 -24.85 3.08
C HIS A 98 -5.50 -25.72 3.04
N VAL A 99 -4.83 -25.82 4.18
CA VAL A 99 -3.61 -26.61 4.33
C VAL A 99 -3.96 -27.91 5.05
N ARG A 100 -3.35 -28.99 4.57
CA ARG A 100 -3.54 -30.34 5.08
C ARG A 100 -2.18 -30.91 5.41
N LEU A 101 -1.97 -31.23 6.67
CA LEU A 101 -0.69 -31.69 7.16
C LEU A 101 -0.86 -33.14 7.63
N ALA A 102 -0.18 -34.08 6.96
CA ALA A 102 -0.12 -35.47 7.37
C ALA A 102 1.25 -35.73 8.01
N VAL A 103 1.27 -35.99 9.31
CA VAL A 103 2.50 -36.28 10.07
C VAL A 103 2.51 -37.76 10.43
N SER A 104 3.68 -38.41 10.32
CA SER A 104 3.86 -39.80 10.74
C SER A 104 3.52 -39.95 12.22
N ASP A 105 2.59 -40.85 12.54
CA ASP A 105 2.13 -41.09 13.90
C ASP A 105 1.72 -42.56 14.02
N ALA A 106 2.32 -43.30 14.95
CA ALA A 106 2.03 -44.71 15.18
C ALA A 106 0.57 -44.96 15.58
N SER A 107 -0.07 -43.97 16.23
CA SER A 107 -1.48 -43.99 16.61
C SER A 107 -2.44 -43.55 15.49
N GLY A 108 -1.89 -43.06 14.37
CA GLY A 108 -2.65 -42.56 13.23
C GLY A 108 -3.27 -43.63 12.34
N SER A 109 -3.70 -43.22 11.15
CA SER A 109 -4.28 -44.10 10.15
C SER A 109 -3.62 -43.95 8.78
N GLU A 110 -3.73 -44.98 7.95
CA GLU A 110 -3.25 -44.94 6.56
C GLU A 110 -4.29 -44.35 5.60
N ALA A 111 -5.55 -44.20 6.02
CA ALA A 111 -6.62 -43.69 5.17
C ALA A 111 -7.37 -42.56 5.89
N HIS A 112 -7.43 -41.40 5.24
CA HIS A 112 -8.05 -40.18 5.74
C HIS A 112 -9.14 -39.69 4.82
N ALA A 113 -10.33 -39.39 5.33
CA ALA A 113 -11.42 -38.85 4.53
C ALA A 113 -11.19 -37.37 4.19
N LEU A 114 -11.54 -36.97 2.96
CA LEU A 114 -11.45 -35.59 2.50
C LEU A 114 -12.85 -34.95 2.40
N PRO A 115 -12.98 -33.64 2.70
CA PRO A 115 -14.27 -32.96 2.71
C PRO A 115 -14.90 -32.80 1.32
N GLU A 116 -14.10 -32.69 0.26
CA GLU A 116 -14.57 -32.70 -1.14
C GLU A 116 -14.98 -34.09 -1.64
N GLY A 117 -14.88 -35.12 -0.81
CA GLY A 117 -15.09 -36.52 -1.17
C GLY A 117 -13.80 -37.26 -1.50
N GLY A 118 -13.83 -38.59 -1.30
CA GLY A 118 -12.67 -39.46 -1.46
C GLY A 118 -11.81 -39.58 -0.19
N SER A 119 -10.64 -40.21 -0.35
CA SER A 119 -9.71 -40.45 0.76
C SER A 119 -8.26 -40.27 0.35
N LEU A 120 -7.47 -39.62 1.21
CA LEU A 120 -6.01 -39.61 1.12
C LEU A 120 -5.47 -40.89 1.77
N ARG A 121 -4.75 -41.71 0.99
CA ARG A 121 -4.06 -42.89 1.49
C ARG A 121 -2.56 -42.63 1.63
N THR A 122 -2.00 -42.84 2.81
CA THR A 122 -0.57 -42.70 3.09
C THR A 122 0.11 -44.07 3.19
N PRO A 123 1.39 -44.19 2.79
CA PRO A 123 2.12 -45.47 2.83
C PRO A 123 2.48 -45.93 4.24
N MET A 124 2.28 -45.08 5.24
CA MET A 124 2.46 -45.35 6.67
C MET A 124 1.34 -44.70 7.47
N LYS A 125 1.17 -45.10 8.72
CA LYS A 125 0.20 -44.46 9.63
C LYS A 125 0.55 -42.99 9.85
N THR A 126 -0.40 -42.12 9.59
CA THR A 126 -0.26 -40.68 9.77
C THR A 126 -1.44 -40.10 10.52
N LYS A 127 -1.24 -38.96 11.19
CA LYS A 127 -2.32 -38.10 11.70
C LYS A 127 -2.50 -36.94 10.72
N LEU A 128 -3.71 -36.79 10.18
CA LEU A 128 -4.06 -35.69 9.28
C LEU A 128 -4.64 -34.54 10.09
N THR A 129 -4.04 -33.37 10.02
CA THR A 129 -4.61 -32.13 10.53
C THR A 129 -4.94 -31.18 9.39
N ARG A 130 -5.97 -30.37 9.59
CA ARG A 130 -6.49 -29.46 8.59
C ARG A 130 -6.68 -28.10 9.22
N PHE A 131 -6.23 -27.06 8.55
CA PHE A 131 -6.40 -25.70 9.04
C PHE A 131 -6.49 -24.76 7.85
N LEU A 132 -7.06 -23.58 8.11
CA LEU A 132 -7.33 -22.58 7.11
C LEU A 132 -6.45 -21.36 7.41
N VAL A 133 -5.53 -21.06 6.49
CA VAL A 133 -4.54 -19.99 6.66
C VAL A 133 -4.84 -18.87 5.67
N LYS A 134 -4.73 -17.62 6.12
CA LYS A 134 -4.80 -16.46 5.23
C LYS A 134 -3.54 -16.40 4.36
N ASP A 135 -3.68 -15.99 3.10
CA ASP A 135 -2.55 -15.81 2.18
C ASP A 135 -1.72 -14.57 2.56
N ASP A 136 -0.85 -14.72 3.57
CA ASP A 136 0.06 -13.69 4.08
C ASP A 136 1.41 -13.67 3.34
N SER A 137 1.38 -13.87 2.02
CA SER A 137 2.60 -13.80 1.20
C SER A 137 3.30 -12.44 1.35
N ILE A 138 4.64 -12.45 1.44
CA ILE A 138 5.46 -11.24 1.41
C ILE A 138 5.31 -10.56 0.05
N LEU A 139 5.31 -9.23 0.05
CA LEU A 139 5.30 -8.41 -1.16
C LEU A 139 6.52 -8.74 -2.02
N ASP A 140 6.25 -9.20 -3.23
CA ASP A 140 7.26 -9.59 -4.22
C ASP A 140 7.04 -8.76 -5.50
N VAL A 141 7.96 -7.84 -5.78
CA VAL A 141 7.86 -6.87 -6.89
C VAL A 141 8.84 -7.23 -8.01
N PRO A 142 8.54 -6.86 -9.27
CA PRO A 142 9.45 -7.15 -10.38
C PRO A 142 10.85 -6.57 -10.17
N PRO A 143 11.89 -7.19 -10.77
CA PRO A 143 13.26 -6.70 -10.65
C PRO A 143 13.38 -5.24 -11.10
N ASN A 144 13.93 -4.39 -10.23
CA ASN A 144 13.97 -2.94 -10.46
C ASN A 144 14.63 -2.55 -11.81
N ARG A 145 15.65 -3.32 -12.25
CA ARG A 145 16.31 -3.10 -13.56
C ARG A 145 15.35 -3.31 -14.75
N GLN A 146 14.45 -4.27 -14.66
CA GLN A 146 13.46 -4.54 -15.72
C GLN A 146 12.41 -3.41 -15.77
N LEU A 147 11.95 -2.95 -14.60
CA LEU A 147 10.99 -1.84 -14.50
C LEU A 147 11.55 -0.56 -15.12
N TRP A 148 12.77 -0.15 -14.72
CA TRP A 148 13.41 1.04 -15.28
C TRP A 148 13.78 0.89 -16.76
N GLY A 149 14.16 -0.32 -17.20
CA GLY A 149 14.43 -0.59 -18.62
C GLY A 149 13.18 -0.43 -19.48
N LEU A 150 12.03 -0.99 -19.05
CA LEU A 150 10.77 -0.85 -19.77
C LEU A 150 10.26 0.60 -19.76
N PHE A 151 10.40 1.29 -18.63
CA PHE A 151 10.10 2.73 -18.55
C PHE A 151 10.94 3.56 -19.53
N ALA A 152 12.26 3.35 -19.56
CA ALA A 152 13.14 4.06 -20.48
C ALA A 152 12.82 3.76 -21.94
N ALA A 153 12.45 2.52 -22.26
CA ALA A 153 12.01 2.14 -23.61
C ALA A 153 10.74 2.89 -24.04
N VAL A 154 9.75 3.02 -23.15
CA VAL A 154 8.50 3.74 -23.45
C VAL A 154 8.72 5.23 -23.65
N VAL A 155 9.51 5.88 -22.79
CA VAL A 155 9.87 7.30 -22.97
C VAL A 155 10.63 7.50 -24.28
N SER A 156 11.59 6.62 -24.59
CA SER A 156 12.36 6.70 -25.83
C SER A 156 11.47 6.49 -27.07
N ALA A 157 10.50 5.57 -27.00
CA ALA A 157 9.55 5.32 -28.07
C ALA A 157 8.68 6.56 -28.33
N GLY A 158 8.14 7.20 -27.29
CA GLY A 158 7.34 8.42 -27.44
C GLY A 158 8.13 9.60 -28.03
N ILE A 159 9.40 9.78 -27.63
CA ILE A 159 10.30 10.77 -28.25
C ILE A 159 10.56 10.42 -29.72
N SER A 160 10.77 9.15 -30.05
CA SER A 160 11.03 8.70 -31.41
C SER A 160 9.82 8.90 -32.32
N ILE A 161 8.60 8.65 -31.81
CA ILE A 161 7.33 8.94 -32.49
C ILE A 161 7.21 10.45 -32.73
N SER A 162 7.59 11.27 -31.75
CA SER A 162 7.58 12.73 -31.90
C SER A 162 8.52 13.20 -33.02
N ILE A 163 9.74 12.64 -33.08
CA ILE A 163 10.70 12.93 -34.16
C ILE A 163 10.16 12.48 -35.51
N LEU A 164 9.54 11.29 -35.57
CA LEU A 164 8.91 10.78 -36.79
C LEU A 164 7.82 11.74 -37.30
N MET A 165 6.94 12.20 -36.41
CA MET A 165 5.87 13.16 -36.72
C MET A 165 6.42 14.48 -37.26
N LEU A 166 7.50 15.00 -36.65
CA LEU A 166 8.04 16.32 -36.99
C LEU A 166 8.97 16.32 -38.22
N THR A 167 9.65 15.21 -38.51
CA THR A 167 10.77 15.21 -39.49
C THR A 167 10.59 14.26 -40.67
N VAL A 168 9.80 13.18 -40.54
CA VAL A 168 9.73 12.11 -41.56
C VAL A 168 8.34 11.97 -42.14
N SER A 169 7.33 11.73 -41.31
CA SER A 169 5.94 11.53 -41.73
C SER A 169 5.00 11.90 -40.60
N GLU A 170 4.35 13.05 -40.75
CA GLU A 170 3.31 13.52 -39.82
C GLU A 170 2.20 12.46 -39.69
N VAL A 171 1.60 12.06 -40.82
CA VAL A 171 0.50 11.08 -40.85
C VAL A 171 0.93 9.72 -40.27
N GLY A 172 2.10 9.20 -40.67
CA GLY A 172 2.60 7.93 -40.16
C GLY A 172 2.87 7.97 -38.66
N GLY A 173 3.44 9.08 -38.18
CA GLY A 173 3.69 9.31 -36.77
C GLY A 173 2.43 9.46 -35.94
N VAL A 174 1.41 10.18 -36.44
CA VAL A 174 0.10 10.30 -35.78
C VAL A 174 -0.58 8.95 -35.66
N ILE A 175 -0.60 8.14 -36.74
CA ILE A 175 -1.20 6.79 -36.70
C ILE A 175 -0.48 5.93 -35.66
N LEU A 176 0.86 5.93 -35.67
CA LEU A 176 1.65 5.17 -34.71
C LEU A 176 1.42 5.63 -33.26
N PHE A 177 1.32 6.94 -33.05
CA PHE A 177 1.00 7.51 -31.75
C PHE A 177 -0.36 7.05 -31.25
N LEU A 178 -1.40 7.12 -32.07
CA LEU A 178 -2.75 6.68 -31.70
C LEU A 178 -2.81 5.19 -31.35
N LEU A 179 -2.06 4.35 -32.07
CA LEU A 179 -1.96 2.92 -31.76
C LEU A 179 -1.25 2.63 -30.43
N LEU A 180 -0.27 3.46 -30.05
CA LEU A 180 0.57 3.25 -28.87
C LEU A 180 0.20 4.13 -27.68
N ALA A 181 -0.74 5.07 -27.82
CA ALA A 181 -1.13 6.02 -26.78
C ALA A 181 -1.58 5.31 -25.49
N VAL A 182 -2.46 4.33 -25.59
CA VAL A 182 -2.95 3.56 -24.43
C VAL A 182 -1.83 2.75 -23.76
N PRO A 183 -1.02 1.94 -24.49
CA PRO A 183 0.14 1.28 -23.90
C PRO A 183 1.14 2.25 -23.21
N ILE A 184 1.48 3.37 -23.88
CA ILE A 184 2.41 4.38 -23.34
C ILE A 184 1.86 4.95 -22.04
N TRP A 185 0.58 5.32 -22.03
CA TRP A 185 -0.08 5.84 -20.84
C TRP A 185 -0.05 4.86 -19.68
N PHE A 186 -0.49 3.62 -19.93
CA PHE A 186 -0.58 2.59 -18.89
C PHE A 186 0.78 2.27 -18.29
N VAL A 187 1.81 2.11 -19.13
CA VAL A 187 3.17 1.88 -18.66
C VAL A 187 3.72 3.09 -17.92
N GLY A 188 3.53 4.28 -18.48
CA GLY A 188 4.07 5.54 -17.97
C GLY A 188 3.58 5.88 -16.57
N PHE A 189 2.29 5.72 -16.28
CA PHE A 189 1.74 6.07 -14.96
C PHE A 189 2.10 5.03 -13.86
N SER A 190 2.27 3.77 -14.24
CA SER A 190 2.24 2.64 -13.30
C SER A 190 3.61 2.03 -12.97
N LEU A 191 4.51 1.89 -13.95
CA LEU A 191 5.79 1.21 -13.70
C LEU A 191 6.72 1.96 -12.75
N PRO A 192 6.86 3.30 -12.84
CA PRO A 192 7.74 4.02 -11.93
C PRO A 192 7.30 3.86 -10.46
N VAL A 193 5.99 3.79 -10.21
CA VAL A 193 5.47 3.56 -8.86
C VAL A 193 5.96 2.22 -8.30
N LEU A 194 5.87 1.14 -9.08
CA LEU A 194 6.43 -0.15 -8.67
C LEU A 194 7.94 -0.11 -8.47
N ALA A 195 8.65 0.62 -9.33
CA ALA A 195 10.11 0.74 -9.25
C ALA A 195 10.54 1.45 -7.95
N TRP A 196 9.86 2.53 -7.59
CA TRP A 196 10.06 3.23 -6.32
C TRP A 196 9.63 2.39 -5.12
N TRP A 197 8.52 1.65 -5.23
CA TRP A 197 8.07 0.75 -4.17
C TRP A 197 9.09 -0.35 -3.87
N GLY A 198 9.61 -1.00 -4.91
CA GLY A 198 10.64 -2.02 -4.78
C GLY A 198 11.98 -1.48 -4.28
N THR A 199 12.33 -0.27 -4.69
CA THR A 199 13.53 0.43 -4.19
C THR A 199 13.41 0.70 -2.69
N SER A 200 12.27 1.25 -2.24
CA SER A 200 12.01 1.55 -0.82
C SER A 200 12.01 0.28 0.03
N ASN A 201 11.31 -0.78 -0.40
CA ASN A 201 11.26 -2.05 0.31
C ASN A 201 12.66 -2.65 0.50
N LYS A 202 13.50 -2.62 -0.54
CA LYS A 202 14.89 -3.10 -0.48
C LYS A 202 15.76 -2.24 0.45
N LEU A 203 15.58 -0.93 0.47
CA LEU A 203 16.38 -0.02 1.29
C LEU A 203 15.98 -0.05 2.78
N LEU A 204 14.71 -0.27 3.09
CA LEU A 204 14.22 -0.36 4.47
C LEU A 204 14.47 -1.76 5.07
N GLY A 205 14.41 -2.81 4.25
CA GLY A 205 14.65 -4.19 4.68
C GLY A 205 13.55 -4.76 5.58
N LEU A 206 12.34 -4.17 5.55
CA LEU A 206 11.20 -4.63 6.37
C LEU A 206 10.35 -5.64 5.58
N PRO A 207 10.12 -6.86 6.12
CA PRO A 207 9.22 -7.82 5.48
C PRO A 207 7.79 -7.29 5.52
N THR A 208 7.23 -7.03 4.35
CA THR A 208 5.89 -6.44 4.21
C THR A 208 4.94 -7.49 3.67
N ARG A 209 3.81 -7.73 4.33
CA ARG A 209 2.77 -8.60 3.77
C ARG A 209 2.14 -7.88 2.58
N ARG A 210 1.93 -8.62 1.48
CA ARG A 210 1.35 -8.09 0.26
C ARG A 210 0.02 -7.37 0.51
N ARG A 211 -0.86 -7.96 1.31
CA ARG A 211 -2.20 -7.38 1.61
C ARG A 211 -2.10 -6.04 2.33
N ASP A 212 -1.15 -5.90 3.26
CA ASP A 212 -0.97 -4.67 4.02
C ASP A 212 -0.46 -3.58 3.08
N ALA A 213 0.52 -3.95 2.24
CA ALA A 213 1.07 -3.07 1.22
C ALA A 213 0.00 -2.59 0.20
N GLU A 214 -0.84 -3.51 -0.30
CA GLU A 214 -1.98 -3.18 -1.19
C GLU A 214 -3.01 -2.29 -0.48
N ALA A 215 -3.30 -2.52 0.81
CA ALA A 215 -4.21 -1.69 1.59
C ALA A 215 -3.68 -0.26 1.81
N TRP A 216 -2.39 -0.10 2.11
CA TRP A 216 -1.77 1.22 2.25
C TRP A 216 -1.79 1.98 0.92
N LEU A 217 -1.52 1.28 -0.20
CA LEU A 217 -1.58 1.86 -1.53
C LEU A 217 -3.00 2.33 -1.88
N MET A 218 -4.03 1.51 -1.59
CA MET A 218 -5.43 1.88 -1.77
C MET A 218 -5.85 3.06 -0.90
N ALA A 219 -5.40 3.14 0.36
CA ALA A 219 -5.68 4.28 1.22
C ALA A 219 -5.09 5.59 0.64
N GLY A 220 -3.91 5.51 0.02
CA GLY A 220 -3.35 6.59 -0.77
C GLY A 220 -4.26 7.02 -1.92
N MET A 221 -4.73 6.08 -2.73
CA MET A 221 -5.68 6.36 -3.82
C MET A 221 -6.97 7.00 -3.30
N ALA A 222 -7.53 6.46 -2.20
CA ALA A 222 -8.75 6.96 -1.59
C ALA A 222 -8.58 8.37 -1.03
N SER A 223 -7.40 8.72 -0.52
CA SER A 223 -7.11 10.07 -0.01
C SER A 223 -7.12 11.16 -1.09
N ALA A 224 -6.99 10.79 -2.37
CA ALA A 224 -7.12 11.72 -3.49
C ALA A 224 -8.55 12.25 -3.65
N PHE A 225 -9.57 11.48 -3.25
CA PHE A 225 -10.96 11.92 -3.35
C PHE A 225 -11.26 13.17 -2.51
N PRO A 226 -11.11 13.17 -1.17
CA PRO A 226 -11.37 14.36 -0.38
C PRO A 226 -10.41 15.51 -0.72
N ALA A 227 -9.15 15.22 -1.07
CA ALA A 227 -8.23 16.24 -1.56
C ALA A 227 -8.75 16.93 -2.83
N SER A 228 -9.26 16.17 -3.80
CA SER A 228 -9.84 16.73 -5.04
C SER A 228 -11.05 17.62 -4.77
N ILE A 229 -11.91 17.26 -3.82
CA ILE A 229 -13.08 18.05 -3.43
C ILE A 229 -12.64 19.40 -2.87
N PHE A 230 -11.70 19.41 -1.93
CA PHE A 230 -11.20 20.66 -1.36
C PHE A 230 -10.49 21.51 -2.41
N ASN A 231 -9.63 20.91 -3.24
CA ASN A 231 -8.87 21.61 -4.27
C ASN A 231 -9.76 22.21 -5.37
N SER A 232 -10.93 21.62 -5.63
CA SER A 232 -11.80 22.04 -6.74
C SER A 232 -12.99 22.89 -6.29
N LEU A 233 -13.42 22.80 -5.03
CA LEU A 233 -14.65 23.48 -4.55
C LEU A 233 -14.40 24.46 -3.41
N ILE A 234 -13.38 24.24 -2.57
CA ILE A 234 -13.17 25.05 -1.36
C ILE A 234 -12.01 26.02 -1.57
N VAL A 235 -10.87 25.53 -2.04
CA VAL A 235 -9.67 26.36 -2.28
C VAL A 235 -9.96 27.52 -3.27
N PRO A 236 -10.62 27.29 -4.43
CA PRO A 236 -11.00 28.37 -5.36
C PRO A 236 -11.70 29.55 -4.70
N GLU A 237 -12.61 29.29 -3.76
CA GLU A 237 -13.45 30.30 -3.11
C GLU A 237 -12.69 31.13 -2.06
N ILE A 238 -11.54 30.63 -1.58
CA ILE A 238 -10.73 31.29 -0.54
C ILE A 238 -9.61 32.14 -1.17
N ILE A 239 -9.21 31.85 -2.40
CA ILE A 239 -8.14 32.57 -3.09
C ILE A 239 -8.62 34.00 -3.41
N PRO A 240 -7.88 35.05 -2.99
CA PRO A 240 -8.33 36.44 -3.13
C PRO A 240 -8.09 37.05 -4.52
N PHE A 241 -7.72 36.24 -5.50
CA PHE A 241 -7.41 36.66 -6.87
C PHE A 241 -8.49 36.19 -7.83
N GLU A 242 -8.69 36.93 -8.90
CA GLU A 242 -9.63 36.54 -9.97
C GLU A 242 -9.07 35.34 -10.77
N PRO A 243 -9.93 34.44 -11.28
CA PRO A 243 -9.49 33.24 -12.00
C PRO A 243 -8.63 33.47 -13.25
N ASP A 244 -8.70 34.67 -13.84
CA ASP A 244 -7.90 35.07 -15.00
C ASP A 244 -6.48 35.52 -14.65
N GLN A 245 -6.17 35.70 -13.36
CA GLN A 245 -4.86 36.12 -12.89
C GLN A 245 -3.94 34.93 -12.65
N TRP A 246 -2.68 35.02 -13.09
CA TRP A 246 -1.66 34.00 -12.84
C TRP A 246 -1.48 33.67 -11.34
N ALA A 247 -1.71 34.66 -10.46
CA ALA A 247 -1.60 34.50 -9.01
C ALA A 247 -2.68 33.55 -8.46
N TYR A 248 -3.85 33.48 -9.12
CA TYR A 248 -4.90 32.52 -8.77
C TYR A 248 -4.43 31.09 -9.04
N GLU A 249 -3.99 30.81 -10.26
CA GLU A 249 -3.47 29.49 -10.64
C GLU A 249 -2.25 29.10 -9.80
N PHE A 250 -1.34 30.05 -9.57
CA PHE A 250 -0.17 29.84 -8.72
C PHE A 250 -0.56 29.44 -7.30
N LEU A 251 -1.47 30.16 -6.63
CA LEU A 251 -1.89 29.81 -5.28
C LEU A 251 -2.64 28.48 -5.22
N LEU A 252 -3.47 28.19 -6.23
CA LEU A 252 -4.19 26.93 -6.32
C LEU A 252 -3.20 25.74 -6.37
N LEU A 253 -2.20 25.82 -7.24
CA LEU A 253 -1.22 24.75 -7.47
C LEU A 253 -0.12 24.70 -6.41
N ALA A 254 0.37 25.85 -5.94
CA ALA A 254 1.53 25.94 -5.06
C ALA A 254 1.18 25.94 -3.57
N ALA A 255 -0.04 26.31 -3.18
CA ALA A 255 -0.43 26.38 -1.77
C ALA A 255 -1.66 25.50 -1.48
N GLY A 256 -2.76 25.71 -2.20
CA GLY A 256 -4.03 25.03 -1.94
C GLY A 256 -3.92 23.51 -2.08
N ALA A 257 -3.49 23.05 -3.26
CA ALA A 257 -3.36 21.62 -3.51
C ALA A 257 -2.40 20.91 -2.54
N PRO A 258 -1.14 21.34 -2.36
CA PRO A 258 -0.23 20.75 -1.38
C PRO A 258 -0.78 20.71 0.05
N PHE A 259 -1.45 21.77 0.49
CA PHE A 259 -2.02 21.85 1.83
C PHE A 259 -3.07 20.74 2.06
N CYS A 260 -4.07 20.65 1.19
CA CYS A 260 -5.14 19.67 1.33
C CYS A 260 -4.62 18.24 1.13
N GLU A 261 -3.78 18.04 0.11
CA GLU A 261 -3.27 16.72 -0.21
C GLU A 261 -2.42 16.09 0.90
N GLU A 262 -1.47 16.83 1.46
CA GLU A 262 -0.60 16.27 2.50
C GLU A 262 -1.37 16.01 3.80
N ILE A 263 -2.41 16.79 4.10
CA ILE A 263 -3.33 16.52 5.23
C ILE A 263 -4.08 15.21 5.01
N PHE A 264 -4.75 15.03 3.85
CA PHE A 264 -5.52 13.81 3.60
C PHE A 264 -4.65 12.57 3.45
N LYS A 265 -3.44 12.69 2.89
CA LYS A 265 -2.45 11.60 2.88
C LYS A 265 -2.02 11.24 4.30
N ALA A 266 -1.74 12.22 5.17
CA ALA A 266 -1.40 11.95 6.56
C ALA A 266 -2.56 11.30 7.34
N MET A 267 -3.80 11.73 7.08
CA MET A 267 -5.00 11.07 7.62
C MET A 267 -5.11 9.61 7.16
N ALA A 268 -4.84 9.33 5.88
CA ALA A 268 -4.83 7.97 5.35
C ALA A 268 -3.76 7.08 6.02
N VAL A 269 -2.59 7.64 6.36
CA VAL A 269 -1.59 6.92 7.17
C VAL A 269 -2.09 6.67 8.59
N ALA A 270 -2.75 7.65 9.20
CA ALA A 270 -3.26 7.55 10.56
C ALA A 270 -4.34 6.46 10.73
N LEU A 271 -5.06 6.09 9.66
CA LEU A 271 -5.97 4.92 9.69
C LEU A 271 -5.28 3.61 10.06
N PHE A 272 -3.97 3.49 9.79
CA PHE A 272 -3.18 2.31 10.11
C PHE A 272 -2.41 2.42 11.43
N LEU A 273 -2.57 3.52 12.17
CA LEU A 273 -1.90 3.75 13.45
C LEU A 273 -1.97 2.56 14.44
N PRO A 274 -3.10 1.84 14.60
CA PRO A 274 -3.15 0.67 15.50
C PRO A 274 -2.18 -0.46 15.12
N TYR A 275 -1.80 -0.55 13.84
CA TYR A 275 -0.93 -1.59 13.29
C TYR A 275 0.51 -1.12 13.07
N ILE A 276 0.79 0.17 13.23
CA ILE A 276 2.15 0.70 13.13
C ILE A 276 2.93 0.32 14.40
N THR A 277 4.10 -0.30 14.20
CA THR A 277 4.95 -0.76 15.30
C THR A 277 5.96 0.29 15.77
N GLY A 278 6.28 1.26 14.92
CA GLY A 278 7.23 2.33 15.24
C GLY A 278 7.50 3.26 14.06
N PRO A 279 8.46 4.20 14.19
CA PRO A 279 8.72 5.23 13.19
C PRO A 279 9.18 4.67 11.84
N LYS A 280 9.98 3.61 11.82
CA LYS A 280 10.44 2.96 10.58
C LYS A 280 9.29 2.29 9.82
N HIS A 281 8.38 1.63 10.54
CA HIS A 281 7.18 1.06 9.93
C HIS A 281 6.22 2.17 9.49
N GLY A 282 6.07 3.24 10.28
CA GLY A 282 5.29 4.42 9.90
C GLY A 282 5.80 5.10 8.64
N PHE A 283 7.12 5.20 8.45
CA PHE A 283 7.74 5.66 7.20
C PHE A 283 7.31 4.77 6.01
N GLN A 284 7.34 3.45 6.17
CA GLN A 284 6.97 2.51 5.11
C GLN A 284 5.49 2.62 4.71
N VAL A 285 4.60 2.73 5.70
CA VAL A 285 3.17 2.97 5.47
C VAL A 285 2.99 4.30 4.74
N GLY A 286 3.59 5.38 5.24
CA GLY A 286 3.51 6.70 4.62
C GLY A 286 4.06 6.75 3.20
N PHE A 287 5.20 6.10 2.95
CA PHE A 287 5.78 6.00 1.61
C PHE A 287 4.82 5.30 0.63
N THR A 288 4.19 4.20 1.08
CA THR A 288 3.25 3.44 0.24
C THR A 288 1.93 4.20 0.02
N VAL A 289 1.42 4.91 1.03
CA VAL A 289 0.25 5.80 0.88
C VAL A 289 0.56 6.92 -0.14
N GLY A 290 1.72 7.56 -0.05
CA GLY A 290 2.13 8.59 -1.01
C GLY A 290 2.25 8.07 -2.44
N LEU A 291 2.77 6.85 -2.62
CA LEU A 291 2.77 6.16 -3.93
C LEU A 291 1.35 5.89 -4.46
N GLY A 292 0.42 5.53 -3.57
CA GLY A 292 -0.98 5.29 -3.90
C GLY A 292 -1.68 6.55 -4.42
N PHE A 293 -1.44 7.68 -3.75
CA PHE A 293 -1.94 8.98 -4.23
C PHE A 293 -1.34 9.33 -5.59
N ALA A 294 0.00 9.17 -5.73
CA ALA A 294 0.69 9.47 -6.98
C ALA A 294 0.17 8.63 -8.16
N LEU A 295 -0.32 7.40 -7.94
CA LEU A 295 -0.94 6.59 -9.00
C LEU A 295 -2.16 7.27 -9.62
N ILE A 296 -3.08 7.78 -8.79
CA ILE A 296 -4.30 8.46 -9.25
C ILE A 296 -3.93 9.75 -9.98
N GLU A 297 -3.04 10.53 -9.39
CA GLU A 297 -2.62 11.80 -9.94
C GLU A 297 -1.88 11.63 -11.28
N ASN A 298 -0.95 10.68 -11.37
CA ASN A 298 -0.24 10.37 -12.61
C ASN A 298 -1.17 9.86 -13.71
N PHE A 299 -2.16 9.04 -13.35
CA PHE A 299 -3.13 8.54 -14.30
C PHE A 299 -3.82 9.71 -15.01
N GLN A 300 -4.22 10.74 -14.26
CA GLN A 300 -4.80 11.97 -14.80
C GLN A 300 -3.80 12.80 -15.60
N TYR A 301 -2.68 13.22 -15.02
CA TYR A 301 -1.75 14.14 -15.69
C TYR A 301 -1.17 13.55 -16.98
N ILE A 302 -0.77 12.27 -16.96
CA ILE A 302 -0.26 11.61 -18.17
C ILE A 302 -1.39 11.41 -19.18
N GLY A 303 -2.60 11.09 -18.72
CA GLY A 303 -3.77 10.94 -19.58
C GLY A 303 -4.12 12.24 -20.33
N ILE A 304 -4.11 13.38 -19.64
CA ILE A 304 -4.34 14.69 -20.25
C ILE A 304 -3.24 15.03 -21.25
N SER A 305 -1.97 14.78 -20.90
CA SER A 305 -0.83 15.07 -21.79
C SER A 305 -0.82 14.29 -23.11
N LEU A 306 -1.62 13.21 -23.24
CA LEU A 306 -1.82 12.53 -24.52
C LEU A 306 -2.48 13.44 -25.56
N LEU A 307 -3.35 14.36 -25.13
CA LEU A 307 -4.07 15.28 -26.00
C LEU A 307 -3.12 16.30 -26.65
N ASP A 308 -2.03 16.62 -25.97
CA ASP A 308 -0.98 17.54 -26.44
C ASP A 308 0.06 16.84 -27.34
N GLY A 309 -0.06 15.52 -27.54
CA GLY A 309 0.75 14.73 -28.46
C GLY A 309 1.95 14.00 -27.83
N ALA A 310 2.69 13.29 -28.69
CA ALA A 310 3.71 12.32 -28.29
C ALA A 310 4.86 12.91 -27.44
N LEU A 311 5.26 14.16 -27.72
CA LEU A 311 6.37 14.79 -26.99
C LEU A 311 5.94 15.19 -25.58
N SER A 312 4.76 15.82 -25.46
CA SER A 312 4.19 16.25 -24.19
C SER A 312 4.02 15.07 -23.23
N VAL A 313 3.41 13.97 -23.69
CA VAL A 313 3.25 12.76 -22.86
C VAL A 313 4.60 12.15 -22.46
N SER A 314 5.60 12.14 -23.36
CA SER A 314 6.92 11.58 -23.06
C SER A 314 7.65 12.36 -21.98
N ILE A 315 7.62 13.70 -22.06
CA ILE A 315 8.22 14.59 -21.06
C ILE A 315 7.46 14.47 -19.74
N THR A 316 6.13 14.46 -19.78
CA THR A 316 5.28 14.31 -18.59
C THR A 316 5.55 12.99 -17.88
N ILE A 317 5.62 11.87 -18.60
CA ILE A 317 5.99 10.54 -18.06
C ILE A 317 7.37 10.59 -17.40
N LEU A 318 8.36 11.23 -18.05
CA LEU A 318 9.72 11.32 -17.52
C LEU A 318 9.78 12.11 -16.21
N VAL A 319 9.25 13.33 -16.22
CA VAL A 319 9.27 14.27 -15.09
C VAL A 319 8.50 13.70 -13.90
N ARG A 320 7.29 13.17 -14.14
CA ARG A 320 6.47 12.59 -13.07
C ARG A 320 7.05 11.27 -12.58
N GLY A 321 7.50 10.41 -13.50
CA GLY A 321 8.10 9.11 -13.23
C GLY A 321 9.30 9.15 -12.29
N ILE A 322 10.23 10.08 -12.52
CA ILE A 322 11.49 10.19 -11.78
C ILE A 322 11.40 11.22 -10.64
N GLY A 323 10.57 12.25 -10.78
CA GLY A 323 10.49 13.39 -9.86
C GLY A 323 9.30 13.37 -8.91
N SER A 324 8.10 13.64 -9.42
CA SER A 324 6.91 13.85 -8.58
C SER A 324 6.52 12.60 -7.79
N ILE A 325 6.61 11.39 -8.38
CA ILE A 325 6.27 10.13 -7.68
C ILE A 325 7.08 9.93 -6.39
N PRO A 326 8.43 9.92 -6.42
CA PRO A 326 9.19 9.81 -5.19
C PRO A 326 9.01 11.03 -4.29
N GLY A 327 8.69 12.21 -4.85
CA GLY A 327 8.27 13.39 -4.08
C GLY A 327 7.08 13.10 -3.17
N HIS A 328 5.93 12.70 -3.73
CA HIS A 328 4.75 12.34 -2.93
C HIS A 328 5.04 11.24 -1.91
N ALA A 329 5.76 10.20 -2.33
CA ALA A 329 6.14 9.11 -1.44
C ALA A 329 6.95 9.61 -0.23
N VAL A 330 7.96 10.46 -0.45
CA VAL A 330 8.81 10.98 0.62
C VAL A 330 8.07 11.96 1.52
N TRP A 331 7.30 12.90 0.97
CA TRP A 331 6.54 13.87 1.76
C TRP A 331 5.53 13.19 2.66
N THR A 332 4.79 12.19 2.15
CA THR A 332 3.89 11.41 2.99
C THR A 332 4.64 10.52 4.00
N ALA A 333 5.80 9.98 3.63
CA ALA A 333 6.62 9.18 4.55
C ALA A 333 7.19 9.98 5.73
N ILE A 334 7.48 11.27 5.55
CA ILE A 334 7.86 12.18 6.65
C ILE A 334 6.73 12.25 7.68
N SER A 335 5.50 12.50 7.23
CA SER A 335 4.30 12.50 8.08
C SER A 335 4.06 11.12 8.72
N GLY A 336 4.22 10.04 7.94
CA GLY A 336 4.10 8.67 8.43
C GLY A 336 5.14 8.30 9.50
N THR A 337 6.35 8.85 9.43
CA THR A 337 7.38 8.65 10.46
C THR A 337 6.95 9.28 11.79
N ALA A 338 6.39 10.50 11.75
CA ALA A 338 5.87 11.17 12.95
C ALA A 338 4.67 10.43 13.56
N ILE A 339 3.76 9.92 12.71
CA ILE A 339 2.67 9.05 13.15
C ILE A 339 3.22 7.76 13.77
N GLY A 340 4.29 7.20 13.21
CA GLY A 340 4.97 6.03 13.77
C GLY A 340 5.65 6.28 15.11
N TRP A 341 6.15 7.50 15.36
CA TRP A 341 6.58 7.90 16.71
C TRP A 341 5.41 7.95 17.68
N MET A 342 4.26 8.50 17.27
CA MET A 342 3.06 8.49 18.09
C MET A 342 2.56 7.07 18.39
N ALA A 343 2.75 6.13 17.46
CA ALA A 343 2.40 4.72 17.64
C ALA A 343 3.22 3.99 18.72
N THR A 344 4.32 4.58 19.19
CA THR A 344 5.12 4.02 20.29
C THR A 344 4.45 4.21 21.66
N ASP A 345 3.46 5.10 21.75
CA ASP A 345 2.60 5.22 22.93
C ASP A 345 1.66 4.01 23.03
N LYS A 346 1.98 3.10 23.96
CA LYS A 346 1.26 1.84 24.17
C LYS A 346 -0.19 2.07 24.62
N GLU A 347 -0.44 3.08 25.46
CA GLU A 347 -1.79 3.38 25.96
C GLU A 347 -2.68 3.90 24.83
N LEU A 348 -2.16 4.85 24.04
CA LEU A 348 -2.86 5.35 22.85
C LEU A 348 -3.14 4.22 21.86
N LYS A 349 -2.15 3.37 21.59
CA LYS A 349 -2.29 2.23 20.69
C LYS A 349 -3.36 1.24 21.18
N ALA A 350 -3.39 0.95 22.48
CA ALA A 350 -4.41 0.08 23.08
C ALA A 350 -5.82 0.67 22.92
N LYS A 351 -6.00 1.96 23.22
CA LYS A 351 -7.28 2.68 23.04
C LYS A 351 -7.79 2.61 21.61
N LEU A 352 -6.90 2.84 20.64
CA LEU A 352 -7.25 2.84 19.22
C LEU A 352 -7.53 1.43 18.69
N SER A 353 -6.74 0.44 19.10
CA SER A 353 -6.95 -0.97 18.76
C SER A 353 -8.29 -1.47 19.31
N TRP A 354 -8.61 -1.11 20.56
CA TRP A 354 -9.92 -1.39 21.16
C TRP A 354 -11.05 -0.75 20.33
N LYS A 355 -10.97 0.55 20.04
CA LYS A 355 -12.00 1.25 19.26
C LYS A 355 -12.21 0.61 17.88
N ALA A 356 -11.13 0.23 17.19
CA ALA A 356 -11.21 -0.45 15.90
C ALA A 356 -11.91 -1.81 16.00
N LYS A 357 -11.60 -2.60 17.04
CA LYS A 357 -12.29 -3.87 17.31
C LYS A 357 -13.76 -3.68 17.63
N SER A 358 -14.10 -2.73 18.50
CA SER A 358 -15.50 -2.45 18.87
C SER A 358 -16.32 -2.00 17.66
N MET A 359 -15.74 -1.20 16.75
CA MET A 359 -16.40 -0.83 15.50
C MET A 359 -16.59 -2.03 14.57
N ALA A 360 -15.61 -2.94 14.49
CA ALA A 360 -15.72 -4.14 13.67
C ALA A 360 -16.82 -5.08 14.19
N ILE A 361 -16.87 -5.29 15.51
CA ILE A 361 -17.93 -6.06 16.18
C ILE A 361 -19.30 -5.44 15.88
N SER A 362 -19.44 -4.13 16.10
CA SER A 362 -20.70 -3.43 15.80
C SER A 362 -21.13 -3.52 14.34
N ALA A 363 -20.19 -3.63 13.40
CA ALA A 363 -20.51 -3.83 11.99
C ALA A 363 -21.02 -5.26 11.70
N ILE A 364 -20.49 -6.27 12.39
CA ILE A 364 -20.98 -7.65 12.35
C ILE A 364 -22.40 -7.70 12.92
N ASP A 365 -22.61 -7.15 14.12
CA ASP A 365 -23.94 -7.11 14.76
C ASP A 365 -24.99 -6.44 13.85
N MET A 366 -24.62 -5.36 13.16
CA MET A 366 -25.50 -4.70 12.21
C MET A 366 -25.79 -5.56 10.98
N ALA A 367 -24.78 -6.27 10.45
CA ALA A 367 -24.94 -7.13 9.28
C ALA A 367 -25.83 -8.35 9.59
N GLU A 368 -25.69 -8.94 10.77
CA GLU A 368 -26.54 -10.03 11.21
C GLU A 368 -27.95 -9.55 11.56
N GLY A 369 -28.08 -8.36 12.14
CA GLY A 369 -29.37 -7.71 12.36
C GLY A 369 -30.18 -7.46 11.08
N ILE A 370 -29.53 -7.42 9.90
CA ILE A 370 -30.19 -7.33 8.59
C ILE A 370 -30.31 -8.69 7.87
N GLY A 371 -29.95 -9.79 8.53
CA GLY A 371 -30.13 -11.17 8.05
C GLY A 371 -28.95 -11.74 7.27
N ILE A 372 -27.73 -11.22 7.46
CA ILE A 372 -26.52 -11.72 6.82
C ILE A 372 -25.61 -12.33 7.90
N ASP A 373 -25.56 -13.67 7.97
CA ASP A 373 -24.62 -14.45 8.79
C ASP A 373 -23.18 -14.09 8.38
N THR A 374 -22.53 -13.26 9.19
CA THR A 374 -21.26 -12.61 8.83
C THR A 374 -20.08 -13.26 9.53
N ASP A 375 -20.24 -13.72 10.76
CA ASP A 375 -19.20 -14.44 11.49
C ASP A 375 -19.19 -15.96 11.22
N GLY A 376 -20.25 -16.50 10.60
CA GLY A 376 -20.31 -17.84 10.03
C GLY A 376 -20.62 -18.93 11.04
N ASP A 377 -21.26 -18.60 12.15
CA ASP A 377 -21.66 -19.53 13.19
C ASP A 377 -22.99 -20.25 12.89
N GLY A 378 -23.74 -19.75 11.91
CA GLY A 378 -25.02 -20.29 11.47
C GLY A 378 -26.24 -19.71 12.19
N ASP A 379 -26.09 -18.62 12.95
CA ASP A 379 -27.18 -17.83 13.49
C ASP A 379 -27.10 -16.33 13.12
N LEU A 380 -27.85 -15.48 13.81
CA LEU A 380 -27.99 -14.04 13.51
C LEU A 380 -28.04 -13.22 14.82
N SER A 381 -27.43 -13.73 15.89
CA SER A 381 -27.54 -13.17 17.23
C SER A 381 -26.55 -12.03 17.51
N GLY A 382 -25.66 -11.74 16.55
CA GLY A 382 -24.55 -10.80 16.69
C GLY A 382 -23.24 -11.54 16.93
N PHE A 383 -22.16 -10.80 17.11
CA PHE A 383 -20.84 -11.39 17.33
C PHE A 383 -20.78 -12.18 18.65
N ASP A 384 -20.65 -13.50 18.54
CA ASP A 384 -20.60 -14.44 19.68
C ASP A 384 -19.26 -14.46 20.44
N GLY A 385 -18.27 -13.73 19.94
CA GLY A 385 -16.91 -13.72 20.50
C GLY A 385 -16.73 -12.83 21.74
N PHE A 386 -15.50 -12.83 22.26
CA PHE A 386 -15.17 -12.00 23.42
C PHE A 386 -15.27 -10.49 23.11
N HIS A 387 -16.04 -9.76 23.93
CA HIS A 387 -16.12 -8.30 23.92
C HIS A 387 -15.11 -7.71 24.91
N PRO A 388 -13.94 -7.22 24.44
CA PRO A 388 -12.97 -6.62 25.35
C PRO A 388 -13.50 -5.30 25.92
N THR A 389 -13.35 -5.09 27.23
CA THR A 389 -13.50 -3.75 27.82
C THR A 389 -12.26 -2.89 27.53
N LEU A 390 -12.40 -1.56 27.65
CA LEU A 390 -11.28 -0.65 27.41
C LEU A 390 -10.17 -0.86 28.46
N GLU A 391 -10.56 -1.06 29.72
CA GLU A 391 -9.68 -1.31 30.85
C GLU A 391 -8.89 -2.62 30.66
N GLU A 392 -9.54 -3.68 30.18
CA GLU A 392 -8.87 -4.95 29.84
C GLU A 392 -7.90 -4.81 28.67
N ALA A 393 -8.25 -4.03 27.64
CA ALA A 393 -7.36 -3.79 26.51
C ALA A 393 -6.11 -3.00 26.90
N ILE A 394 -6.28 -1.97 27.75
CA ILE A 394 -5.16 -1.17 28.27
C ILE A 394 -4.30 -2.01 29.21
N SER A 395 -4.90 -2.70 30.19
CA SER A 395 -4.17 -3.55 31.12
C SER A 395 -3.41 -4.68 30.42
N LYS A 396 -3.99 -5.32 29.39
CA LYS A 396 -3.28 -6.32 28.57
C LYS A 396 -2.07 -5.72 27.84
N ALA A 397 -2.21 -4.53 27.26
CA ALA A 397 -1.10 -3.85 26.60
C ALA A 397 0.00 -3.41 27.58
N SER A 398 -0.35 -3.11 28.83
CA SER A 398 0.60 -2.89 29.92
C SER A 398 1.26 -4.18 30.39
N LEU A 399 0.55 -5.32 30.40
CA LEU A 399 1.07 -6.63 30.80
C LEU A 399 2.01 -7.27 29.77
N GLU A 400 1.91 -6.91 28.48
CA GLU A 400 2.89 -7.28 27.43
C GLU A 400 4.29 -6.65 27.64
N GLU A 401 4.55 -5.99 28.79
CA GLU A 401 5.87 -5.49 29.21
C GLU A 401 6.97 -6.55 29.41
N MET A 402 6.66 -7.85 29.40
CA MET A 402 7.62 -8.88 29.85
C MET A 402 8.06 -9.92 28.81
N ASP A 403 7.62 -9.87 27.54
CA ASP A 403 7.89 -10.98 26.59
C ASP A 403 8.29 -10.56 25.14
N GLU A 404 8.96 -9.42 24.96
CA GLU A 404 9.68 -9.13 23.71
C GLU A 404 11.03 -9.86 23.66
N ILE A 405 11.01 -11.20 23.63
CA ILE A 405 12.15 -12.03 23.26
C ILE A 405 12.02 -12.35 21.76
N ASN A 406 12.92 -11.76 20.95
CA ASN A 406 13.01 -11.90 19.50
C ASN A 406 12.87 -13.38 19.01
N PRO A 407 11.86 -13.72 18.18
CA PRO A 407 11.68 -15.10 17.68
C PRO A 407 12.46 -15.42 16.39
N TRP A 408 13.42 -14.58 15.99
CA TRP A 408 14.14 -14.73 14.71
C TRP A 408 15.64 -14.84 14.92
N ILE A 409 16.19 -16.02 14.66
CA ILE A 409 17.63 -16.28 14.53
C ILE A 409 17.93 -16.51 13.05
N ILE A 410 18.93 -15.80 12.53
CA ILE A 410 19.54 -16.06 11.21
C ILE A 410 20.67 -17.05 11.44
N LEU A 411 20.52 -18.27 10.94
CA LEU A 411 21.63 -19.23 10.88
C LEU A 411 22.62 -18.81 9.80
N GLY A 412 23.87 -18.56 10.19
CA GLY A 412 25.00 -18.39 9.26
C GLY A 412 25.77 -17.06 9.31
N ASN A 413 25.55 -16.20 10.31
CA ASN A 413 26.43 -15.06 10.55
C ASN A 413 27.28 -15.37 11.79
N ASP A 414 28.57 -15.63 11.59
CA ASP A 414 29.56 -15.89 12.65
C ASP A 414 29.86 -14.62 13.46
N THR A 415 28.86 -14.14 14.19
CA THR A 415 29.05 -13.20 15.29
C THR A 415 28.33 -13.80 16.48
N GLY A 416 29.09 -14.55 17.27
CA GLY A 416 28.60 -15.30 18.41
C GLY A 416 27.87 -14.41 19.41
N VAL A 417 26.56 -14.61 19.52
CA VAL A 417 25.82 -14.35 20.74
C VAL A 417 24.91 -15.56 20.94
N ALA A 418 25.32 -16.41 21.87
CA ALA A 418 24.63 -17.62 22.23
C ALA A 418 23.30 -17.32 22.93
N GLU A 419 22.37 -18.23 22.65
CA GLU A 419 21.07 -18.44 23.25
C GLU A 419 21.11 -18.49 24.78
N THR A 420 20.07 -17.96 25.43
CA THR A 420 19.69 -18.37 26.78
C THR A 420 18.28 -18.94 26.76
N GLY A 421 18.20 -20.27 26.62
CA GLY A 421 16.99 -21.07 26.79
C GLY A 421 17.34 -22.54 27.08
N LEU A 422 17.37 -22.88 28.37
CA LEU A 422 17.47 -24.21 28.98
C LEU A 422 18.61 -25.14 28.52
N LYS A 423 19.76 -25.08 29.20
CA LYS A 423 20.75 -26.16 29.21
C LYS A 423 20.28 -27.29 30.13
N LEU A 424 20.06 -28.47 29.57
CA LEU A 424 20.23 -29.73 30.29
C LEU A 424 21.65 -30.23 29.99
N GLY A 425 22.54 -30.18 31.00
CA GLY A 425 23.77 -30.98 31.04
C GLY A 425 25.11 -30.25 30.78
N ILE A 426 25.88 -30.15 31.87
CA ILE A 426 27.35 -30.14 31.99
C ILE A 426 28.08 -28.76 31.86
N GLU A 427 28.50 -28.31 33.06
CA GLU A 427 29.66 -27.49 33.51
C GLU A 427 30.02 -26.13 32.87
N ASP A 428 30.03 -25.11 33.75
CA ASP A 428 30.90 -23.93 33.87
C ASP A 428 31.51 -23.29 32.61
N PHE A 429 30.80 -22.30 32.06
CA PHE A 429 31.42 -21.08 31.50
C PHE A 429 30.35 -19.98 31.31
N SER A 430 30.45 -18.87 32.05
CA SER A 430 29.63 -17.66 31.84
C SER A 430 30.51 -16.49 31.43
N LEU A 431 30.42 -16.06 30.16
CA LEU A 431 31.02 -14.83 29.67
C LEU A 431 29.95 -13.74 29.60
N THR A 432 29.98 -12.81 30.56
CA THR A 432 29.24 -11.54 30.47
C THR A 432 29.90 -10.66 29.42
N TYR A 433 29.19 -10.39 28.32
CA TYR A 433 29.63 -9.42 27.32
C TYR A 433 29.21 -8.02 27.77
N GLU A 434 30.19 -7.17 28.07
CA GLU A 434 29.96 -5.76 28.32
C GLU A 434 29.56 -5.11 26.98
N ARG A 435 28.28 -4.71 26.86
CA ARG A 435 27.78 -4.03 25.65
C ARG A 435 28.36 -2.62 25.64
N ILE A 436 29.49 -2.43 24.95
CA ILE A 436 30.04 -1.10 24.70
C ILE A 436 28.99 -0.35 23.86
N PRO A 437 28.40 0.76 24.34
CA PRO A 437 27.46 1.53 23.54
C PRO A 437 28.25 2.19 22.40
N VAL A 438 28.18 1.60 21.21
CA VAL A 438 28.66 2.25 20.00
C VAL A 438 27.75 3.45 19.77
N SER A 439 28.25 4.65 20.09
CA SER A 439 27.63 5.91 19.68
C SER A 439 27.52 5.90 18.15
N GLN A 440 26.37 5.47 17.62
CA GLN A 440 26.07 5.62 16.21
C GLN A 440 25.75 7.09 15.98
N THR A 441 26.72 7.84 15.48
CA THR A 441 26.46 9.16 14.90
C THR A 441 25.29 9.03 13.92
N PRO A 442 24.19 9.79 14.08
CA PRO A 442 23.02 9.64 13.22
C PRO A 442 23.43 9.94 11.78
N ARG A 443 23.42 8.92 10.92
CA ARG A 443 23.76 9.06 9.50
C ARG A 443 22.48 9.31 8.71
N GLY A 444 22.21 10.57 8.36
CA GLY A 444 21.13 10.93 7.45
C GLY A 444 20.29 12.12 7.91
N ILE A 445 19.20 12.40 7.19
CA ILE A 445 18.26 13.48 7.52
C ILE A 445 17.23 12.93 8.49
N GLN A 446 17.17 13.48 9.70
CA GLN A 446 16.12 13.13 10.66
C GLN A 446 14.84 13.92 10.36
N THR A 447 13.70 13.24 10.45
CA THR A 447 12.39 13.84 10.25
C THR A 447 11.81 14.33 11.59
N PRO A 448 10.93 15.35 11.58
CA PRO A 448 10.27 15.80 12.80
C PRO A 448 9.47 14.67 13.46
N LYS A 449 9.57 14.56 14.80
CA LYS A 449 8.79 13.57 15.57
C LYS A 449 7.33 14.00 15.78
N ARG A 450 7.07 15.30 15.80
CA ARG A 450 5.72 15.85 16.03
C ARG A 450 4.94 15.90 14.71
N ILE A 451 3.71 15.38 14.74
CA ILE A 451 2.84 15.30 13.55
C ILE A 451 2.62 16.67 12.87
N PRO A 452 2.28 17.76 13.58
CA PRO A 452 2.07 19.06 12.93
C PRO A 452 3.33 19.59 12.22
N ALA A 453 4.52 19.36 12.82
CA ALA A 453 5.78 19.78 12.22
C ALA A 453 6.14 18.95 11.00
N ALA A 454 5.84 17.64 11.02
CA ALA A 454 6.05 16.75 9.88
C ALA A 454 5.12 17.10 8.71
N ILE A 455 3.82 17.32 8.98
CA ILE A 455 2.84 17.73 7.97
C ILE A 455 3.23 19.10 7.39
N ALA A 456 3.59 20.08 8.22
CA ALA A 456 4.03 21.39 7.74
C ALA A 456 5.26 21.27 6.81
N LEU A 457 6.23 20.43 7.17
CA LEU A 457 7.40 20.18 6.32
C LEU A 457 7.02 19.52 4.99
N SER A 458 6.12 18.53 5.02
CA SER A 458 5.58 17.88 3.81
C SER A 458 4.87 18.88 2.90
N ILE A 459 4.01 19.74 3.46
CA ILE A 459 3.30 20.78 2.72
C ILE A 459 4.31 21.74 2.09
N VAL A 460 5.30 22.24 2.84
CA VAL A 460 6.32 23.17 2.32
C VAL A 460 7.14 22.53 1.21
N GLY A 461 7.58 21.27 1.37
CA GLY A 461 8.35 20.57 0.35
C GLY A 461 7.55 20.36 -0.95
N HIS A 462 6.29 19.99 -0.83
CA HIS A 462 5.39 19.82 -1.97
C HIS A 462 5.04 21.19 -2.61
N SER A 463 4.74 22.21 -1.81
CA SER A 463 4.49 23.59 -2.25
C SER A 463 5.67 24.15 -3.03
N PHE A 464 6.89 23.91 -2.54
CA PHE A 464 8.10 24.34 -3.23
C PHE A 464 8.25 23.65 -4.59
N TRP A 465 7.99 22.34 -4.69
CA TRP A 465 8.00 21.63 -5.96
C TRP A 465 7.01 22.25 -6.96
N ASN A 466 5.75 22.44 -6.57
CA ASN A 466 4.71 22.96 -7.46
C ASN A 466 4.96 24.42 -7.84
N GLY A 467 5.15 25.28 -6.83
CA GLY A 467 5.30 26.72 -7.04
C GLY A 467 6.56 27.08 -7.82
N SER A 468 7.71 26.47 -7.48
CA SER A 468 8.94 26.78 -8.21
C SER A 468 8.92 26.21 -9.64
N SER A 469 8.28 25.05 -9.86
CA SER A 469 8.07 24.53 -11.23
C SER A 469 7.21 25.47 -12.06
N PHE A 470 6.09 25.97 -11.51
CA PHE A 470 5.23 26.95 -12.18
C PHE A 470 6.01 28.22 -12.55
N LEU A 471 6.71 28.82 -11.57
CA LEU A 471 7.47 30.05 -11.77
C LEU A 471 8.65 29.87 -12.71
N SER A 472 9.24 28.67 -12.80
CA SER A 472 10.37 28.40 -13.69
C SER A 472 10.03 28.55 -15.18
N PHE A 473 8.76 28.44 -15.55
CA PHE A 473 8.27 28.76 -16.89
C PHE A 473 7.73 30.18 -16.97
N TYR A 474 6.88 30.58 -16.00
CA TYR A 474 6.16 31.85 -16.06
C TYR A 474 7.08 33.07 -15.90
N ALA A 475 8.03 33.05 -14.96
CA ALA A 475 8.90 34.19 -14.72
C ALA A 475 9.80 34.54 -15.92
N PRO A 476 10.46 33.60 -16.61
CA PRO A 476 11.18 33.88 -17.86
C PRO A 476 10.31 34.50 -18.95
N THR A 477 9.07 34.01 -19.14
CA THR A 477 8.16 34.59 -20.13
C THR A 477 7.82 36.05 -19.81
N TRP A 478 7.62 36.37 -18.53
CA TRP A 478 7.37 37.75 -18.08
C TRP A 478 8.58 38.67 -18.26
N LEU A 479 9.80 38.13 -18.12
CA LEU A 479 11.05 38.84 -18.39
C LEU A 479 11.34 39.02 -19.90
N GLY A 480 10.40 38.63 -20.77
CA GLY A 480 10.53 38.78 -22.22
C GLY A 480 11.43 37.73 -22.87
N MET A 481 11.75 36.64 -22.17
CA MET A 481 12.41 35.49 -22.80
C MET A 481 11.40 34.80 -23.71
N GLY A 482 11.78 34.53 -24.98
CA GLY A 482 10.94 33.76 -25.88
C GLY A 482 10.65 32.36 -25.34
N GLU A 483 9.59 31.71 -25.84
CA GLU A 483 9.09 30.42 -25.36
C GLU A 483 10.18 29.34 -25.26
N GLY A 484 11.11 29.30 -26.22
CA GLY A 484 12.23 28.36 -26.18
C GLY A 484 13.17 28.58 -24.99
N GLY A 485 13.46 29.84 -24.63
CA GLY A 485 14.29 30.18 -23.48
C GLY A 485 13.60 29.84 -22.15
N ALA A 486 12.31 30.13 -22.04
CA ALA A 486 11.50 29.78 -20.87
C ALA A 486 11.41 28.25 -20.68
N THR A 487 11.22 27.51 -21.77
CA THR A 487 11.18 26.03 -21.74
C THR A 487 12.51 25.44 -21.27
N LEU A 488 13.65 25.96 -21.75
CA LEU A 488 14.96 25.49 -21.33
C LEU A 488 15.22 25.73 -19.83
N ILE A 489 14.81 26.89 -19.30
CA ILE A 489 14.92 27.18 -17.87
C ILE A 489 14.04 26.23 -17.07
N MET A 490 12.78 26.05 -17.48
CA MET A 490 11.86 25.12 -16.82
C MET A 490 12.43 23.70 -16.77
N LEU A 491 12.90 23.16 -17.89
CA LEU A 491 13.50 21.82 -17.94
C LEU A 491 14.75 21.72 -17.05
N SER A 492 15.61 22.73 -17.07
CA SER A 492 16.81 22.78 -16.21
C SER A 492 16.45 22.81 -14.73
N TRP A 493 15.42 23.58 -14.37
CA TRP A 493 14.91 23.68 -13.01
C TRP A 493 14.28 22.37 -12.54
N VAL A 494 13.49 21.72 -13.40
CA VAL A 494 12.90 20.42 -13.11
C VAL A 494 13.99 19.36 -12.88
N ILE A 495 15.07 19.34 -13.66
CA ILE A 495 16.21 18.43 -13.43
C ILE A 495 16.84 18.70 -12.06
N PHE A 496 17.01 19.96 -11.68
CA PHE A 496 17.51 20.34 -10.37
C PHE A 496 16.58 19.82 -9.25
N LEU A 497 15.26 20.06 -9.36
CA LEU A 497 14.27 19.59 -8.40
C LEU A 497 14.28 18.06 -8.27
N ILE A 498 14.33 17.32 -9.38
CA ILE A 498 14.43 15.86 -9.38
C ILE A 498 15.66 15.43 -8.59
N CYS A 499 16.83 15.99 -8.89
CA CYS A 499 18.06 15.68 -8.17
C CYS A 499 17.92 15.95 -6.67
N SER A 500 17.34 17.09 -6.28
CA SER A 500 17.10 17.46 -4.89
C SER A 500 16.17 16.47 -4.18
N VAL A 501 15.03 16.12 -4.77
CA VAL A 501 14.08 15.15 -4.19
C VAL A 501 14.74 13.79 -4.00
N LEU A 502 15.53 13.31 -4.97
CA LEU A 502 16.23 12.02 -4.85
C LEU A 502 17.30 12.04 -3.75
N LEU A 503 17.99 13.16 -3.57
CA LEU A 503 18.95 13.34 -2.47
C LEU A 503 18.24 13.36 -1.11
N VAL A 504 17.14 14.10 -0.99
CA VAL A 504 16.31 14.15 0.22
C VAL A 504 15.75 12.77 0.53
N ALA A 505 15.19 12.07 -0.45
CA ALA A 505 14.66 10.71 -0.31
C ALA A 505 15.70 9.76 0.29
N ARG A 506 16.91 9.74 -0.29
CA ARG A 506 18.03 8.90 0.20
C ARG A 506 18.49 9.34 1.58
N GLY A 507 18.55 10.64 1.84
CA GLY A 507 18.93 11.20 3.14
C GLY A 507 17.96 10.81 4.25
N VAL A 508 16.65 10.91 3.99
CA VAL A 508 15.58 10.54 4.92
C VAL A 508 15.57 9.04 5.16
N ILE A 509 15.67 8.21 4.11
CA ILE A 509 15.74 6.75 4.28
C ILE A 509 16.93 6.34 5.15
N ARG A 510 18.11 6.96 4.95
CA ARG A 510 19.28 6.72 5.81
C ARG A 510 19.02 7.14 7.26
N GLY A 511 18.41 8.31 7.47
CA GLY A 511 18.03 8.79 8.79
C GLY A 511 17.06 7.85 9.50
N VAL A 512 16.02 7.38 8.80
CA VAL A 512 15.04 6.42 9.32
C VAL A 512 15.67 5.05 9.61
N ASN A 513 16.60 4.58 8.79
CA ASN A 513 17.34 3.35 9.05
C ASN A 513 18.32 3.45 10.22
N SER A 514 18.69 4.67 10.63
CA SER A 514 19.49 4.92 11.83
C SER A 514 18.67 5.05 13.12
N LEU A 515 17.33 5.00 13.01
CA LEU A 515 16.46 4.91 14.17
C LEU A 515 16.50 3.47 14.69
N GLU A 516 16.87 3.31 15.97
CA GLU A 516 16.84 2.03 16.68
C GLU A 516 15.41 1.51 16.86
#